data_AF-A0A821PUH8-F1
#
_entry.id   AF-A0A821PUH8-F1
#
_cell.length_a   1.000
_cell.length_b   1.000
_cell.length_c   1.000
_cell.angle_alpha   90.00
_cell.angle_beta   90.00
_cell.angle_gamma   90.00
#
_symmetry.space_group_name_H-M   'P 1'
#
loop_
_entity.id
_entity.type
_entity.pdbx_description
1 polymer ?
#
loop_
_entity_poly.entity_id
_entity_poly.type
_entity_poly.pdbx_seq_one_letter_code
_entity_poly.pdbx_strand_id
1 'polypeptide(L)' 'SWQCPLRFYWLSKEDNLFLQQCNEKFEYGYEHMGFNDRLVVTPLTDRIYLTVTQ' A
#
# COMPACT_ATOMS: atom_id res chain seq x y z
N SER A 1 -7.22 13.99 -13.74
CA SER A 1 -7.60 13.01 -12.72
C SER A 1 -6.35 12.64 -11.96
N TRP A 2 -6.20 13.07 -10.72
CA TRP A 2 -5.04 12.72 -9.89
C TRP A 2 -5.35 11.37 -9.24
N GLN A 3 -4.71 10.31 -9.71
CA GLN A 3 -4.85 8.96 -9.15
C GLN A 3 -3.60 8.69 -8.33
N CYS A 4 -3.78 8.30 -7.07
CA CYS A 4 -2.69 7.88 -6.18
C CYS A 4 -2.66 6.36 -6.10
N PRO A 5 -1.95 5.68 -7.01
CA PRO A 5 -1.73 4.27 -6.85
C PRO A 5 -0.92 4.02 -5.58
N LEU A 6 -1.33 3.03 -4.79
CA LEU A 6 -0.54 2.48 -3.70
C LEU A 6 0.77 1.88 -4.26
N ARG A 7 1.91 2.29 -3.72
CA ARG A 7 3.24 1.85 -4.16
C ARG A 7 4.05 1.30 -2.99
N PHE A 8 4.79 0.24 -3.27
CA PHE A 8 5.72 -0.37 -2.32
C PHE A 8 7.15 0.10 -2.60
N TYR A 9 7.84 0.55 -1.56
CA TYR A 9 9.22 0.96 -1.59
C TYR A 9 10.01 0.17 -0.56
N TRP A 10 11.08 -0.47 -0.98
CA TRP A 10 12.04 -1.08 -0.07
C TRP A 10 13.07 -0.04 0.34
N LEU A 11 13.16 0.28 1.64
CA LEU A 11 14.19 1.17 2.15
C LEU A 11 15.32 0.35 2.77
N SER A 12 16.41 0.18 2.00
CA SER A 12 17.62 -0.52 2.46
C SER A 12 18.29 0.08 3.70
N LYS A 13 17.96 1.32 4.08
CA LYS A 13 18.48 1.96 5.30
C LYS A 13 17.84 1.40 6.57
N GLU A 14 16.57 1.05 6.49
CA GLU A 14 15.78 0.55 7.62
C GLU A 14 15.51 -0.95 7.48
N ASP A 15 15.99 -1.55 6.38
CA ASP A 15 15.75 -2.94 5.96
C ASP A 15 14.27 -3.34 5.99
N ASN A 16 13.40 -2.34 5.80
CA ASN A 16 11.96 -2.46 5.93
C ASN A 16 11.24 -2.06 4.65
N LEU A 17 10.10 -2.69 4.42
CA LEU A 17 9.19 -2.35 3.33
C LEU A 17 8.26 -1.22 3.78
N PHE A 18 8.15 -0.19 2.96
CA PHE A 18 7.25 0.93 3.18
C PHE A 18 6.22 1.02 2.06
N LEU A 19 4.97 1.23 2.41
CA LEU A 19 3.91 1.59 1.48
C LEU A 19 3.80 3.11 1.42
N GLN A 20 3.66 3.66 0.23
CA GLN A 20 3.38 5.07 0.03
C GLN A 20 2.07 5.23 -0.73
N GLN A 21 1.20 6.06 -0.18
CA GLN A 21 -0.09 6.37 -0.78
C GLN A 21 -0.37 7.87 -0.69
N CYS A 22 -0.55 8.52 -1.84
CA CYS A 22 -0.58 9.98 -1.99
C CYS A 22 0.57 10.69 -1.24
N ASN A 23 0.31 11.16 -0.01
CA ASN A 23 1.23 11.95 0.81
C ASN A 23 1.70 11.21 2.07
N GLU A 24 1.13 10.04 2.39
CA GLU A 24 1.47 9.30 3.60
C GLU A 24 2.32 8.07 3.28
N LYS A 25 3.13 7.71 4.27
CA LYS A 25 4.02 6.54 4.24
C LYS A 25 3.72 5.68 5.44
N PHE A 26 3.54 4.40 5.20
CA PHE A 26 3.25 3.39 6.21
C PHE A 26 4.34 2.33 6.18
N GLU A 27 4.80 1.91 7.35
CA GLU A 27 5.67 0.74 7.46
C GLU A 27 4.83 -0.52 7.28
N TYR A 28 5.37 -1.50 6.54
CA TYR A 28 4.70 -2.76 6.32
C TYR A 28 4.67 -3.58 7.62
N GLY A 29 3.48 -3.90 8.13
CA GLY A 29 3.29 -4.59 9.42
C GLY A 29 3.65 -6.09 9.43
N TYR A 30 4.24 -6.62 8.35
CA TYR A 30 4.65 -8.03 8.20
C TYR A 30 3.57 -9.08 8.52
N GLU A 31 2.30 -8.71 8.38
CA GLU A 31 1.19 -9.64 8.62
C GLU A 31 1.24 -10.78 7.61
N HIS A 32 1.23 -12.02 8.12
CA HIS A 32 1.31 -13.21 7.29
C HIS A 32 0.01 -13.40 6.50
N MET A 33 0.00 -12.93 5.25
CA MET A 33 -1.16 -12.99 4.36
C MET A 33 -1.44 -14.37 3.74
N GLY A 34 -0.72 -15.45 4.08
CA GLY A 34 -1.05 -16.80 3.60
C GLY A 34 -1.17 -16.92 2.06
N PHE A 35 -2.01 -17.84 1.58
CA PHE A 35 -2.35 -18.00 0.16
C PHE A 35 -3.42 -16.97 -0.25
N ASN A 36 -3.08 -15.68 -0.22
CA ASN A 36 -3.99 -14.65 -0.70
C ASN A 36 -4.03 -14.73 -2.23
N ASP A 37 -5.20 -15.08 -2.77
CA ASP A 37 -5.46 -15.01 -4.20
C ASP A 37 -5.26 -13.56 -4.65
N ARG A 38 -4.65 -13.34 -5.83
CA ARG A 38 -4.17 -12.02 -6.25
C ARG A 38 -5.24 -10.95 -6.02
N LEU A 39 -5.00 -10.04 -5.08
CA LEU A 39 -5.91 -8.93 -4.81
C LEU A 39 -5.95 -8.03 -6.05
N VAL A 40 -7.05 -8.10 -6.80
CA VAL A 40 -7.25 -7.26 -7.98
C VAL A 40 -7.44 -5.82 -7.50
N VAL A 41 -6.43 -4.98 -7.73
CA VAL A 41 -6.53 -3.55 -7.47
C VAL A 41 -7.43 -2.93 -8.53
N THR A 42 -8.66 -2.58 -8.14
CA THR A 42 -9.62 -1.87 -9.00
C THR A 42 -9.74 -0.41 -8.57
N PRO A 43 -10.30 0.48 -9.42
CA PRO A 43 -10.56 1.87 -9.04
C PRO A 43 -11.48 2.03 -7.82
N LEU A 44 -12.25 1.00 -7.44
CA LEU A 44 -13.06 1.01 -6.23
C LEU A 44 -12.21 0.72 -4.99
N THR A 45 -11.33 -0.27 -5.07
CA THR A 45 -10.39 -0.62 -3.99
C THR A 45 -9.42 0.52 -3.71
N ASP A 46 -8.94 1.21 -4.75
CA ASP A 46 -8.07 2.39 -4.66
C ASP A 46 -8.69 3.53 -3.83
N ARG A 47 -10.01 3.75 -3.96
CA ARG A 47 -10.73 4.74 -3.13
C ARG A 47 -10.85 4.32 -1.67
N ILE A 48 -11.04 3.04 -1.40
CA ILE A 48 -11.12 2.53 -0.02
C ILE A 48 -9.77 2.70 0.65
N TYR A 49 -8.68 2.37 -0.04
CA TYR A 49 -7.33 2.61 0.44
C TYR A 49 -7.11 4.10 0.75
N LEU A 50 -7.59 5.01 -0.10
CA LEU A 50 -7.49 6.47 0.14
C LEU A 50 -8.15 6.91 1.46
N THR A 51 -9.33 6.39 1.77
CA THR A 51 -10.02 6.73 3.02
C THR A 51 -9.44 6.05 4.25
N VAL A 52 -8.80 4.88 4.11
CA VAL A 52 -8.22 4.14 5.24
C VAL A 52 -6.89 4.76 5.67
N THR A 53 -6.12 5.30 4.73
CA THR A 53 -4.83 5.91 5.04
C THR A 53 -4.95 7.37 5.51
N GLN A 54 -5.92 8.14 4.99
CA GLN A 54 -6.09 9.59 5.26
C GLN A 54 -6.69 9.91 6.63
#